data_AF-A0A9E2BLB9-F1
#
_entry.id   AF-A0A9E2BLB9-F1
#
_cell.length_a   1.000
_cell.length_b   1.000
_cell.length_c   1.000
_cell.angle_alpha   90.00
_cell.angle_beta   90.00
_cell.angle_gamma   90.00
#
_symmetry.space_group_name_H-M   'P 1'
#
loop_
_entity.id
_entity.type
_entity.pdbx_description
1 polymer ?
#
loop_
_entity_poly.entity_id
_entity_poly.type
_entity_poly.pdbx_seq_one_letter_code
_entity_poly.pdbx_strand_id
1 'polypeptide(L)'
;MPMSLSVDGMRRRQRVPEATIKRLPVYLRLLERLQDEEVTIVSSAELARLSGITSEQIRKDLAYFGAFGTRGVGYGVSSLARRLRSILGLDRPIGAVLVGAGHLGTALARYNRTRRHSVQVVAIFDKDPQKVGQPIEDLVVQPLEELEETIARTGACLAILAVPGSAAQEMAQRLVRAGIEGILNFSPVQLKVPTGVQVHQIDLSLELESLAYYAGQGRHHAEEG
;
A
#
# COMPACT_ATOMS: atom_id res chain seq x y z
N MET A 1 -33.93 21.12 2.84
CA MET A 1 -33.51 21.13 1.42
C MET A 1 -32.10 20.56 1.33
N PRO A 2 -31.92 19.25 1.06
CA PRO A 2 -30.59 18.70 0.84
C PRO A 2 -30.25 18.74 -0.66
N MET A 3 -29.12 19.36 -1.00
CA MET A 3 -28.54 19.36 -2.34
C MET A 3 -28.13 17.95 -2.74
N SER A 4 -28.80 17.42 -3.77
CA SER A 4 -28.40 16.23 -4.50
C SER A 4 -27.18 16.52 -5.37
N LEU A 5 -26.01 16.01 -5.00
CA LEU A 5 -24.90 15.88 -5.93
C LEU A 5 -25.16 14.68 -6.83
N SER A 6 -25.60 14.97 -8.06
CA SER A 6 -25.92 13.99 -9.09
C SER A 6 -24.70 13.15 -9.47
N VAL A 7 -24.86 11.84 -9.39
CA VAL A 7 -23.89 10.77 -9.65
C VAL A 7 -23.69 10.52 -11.15
N ASP A 8 -23.92 11.52 -12.00
CA ASP A 8 -24.17 11.32 -13.44
C ASP A 8 -22.97 11.65 -14.34
N GLY A 9 -21.82 11.03 -14.05
CA GLY A 9 -20.61 11.12 -14.88
C GLY A 9 -19.83 9.81 -15.04
N MET A 10 -20.30 8.70 -14.48
CA MET A 10 -19.54 7.43 -14.40
C MET A 10 -20.02 6.35 -15.39
N ARG A 11 -20.44 6.72 -16.61
CA ARG A 11 -20.80 5.74 -17.64
C ARG A 11 -19.61 5.40 -18.55
N ARG A 12 -19.21 4.12 -18.49
CA ARG A 12 -18.11 3.40 -19.17
C ARG A 12 -16.69 3.62 -18.63
N ARG A 13 -16.44 3.31 -17.35
CA ARG A 13 -15.06 3.03 -16.90
C ARG A 13 -14.67 1.61 -17.31
N GLN A 14 -13.68 1.47 -18.18
CA GLN A 14 -12.89 0.22 -18.22
C GLN A 14 -12.44 -0.06 -16.78
N ARG A 15 -12.67 -1.28 -16.28
CA ARG A 15 -12.18 -1.69 -14.96
C ARG A 15 -10.66 -1.51 -14.98
N VAL A 16 -10.14 -0.59 -14.17
CA VAL A 16 -8.70 -0.31 -14.15
C VAL A 16 -7.97 -1.59 -13.73
N PRO A 17 -6.92 -2.02 -14.46
CA PRO A 17 -6.16 -3.20 -14.07
C PRO A 17 -5.53 -3.06 -12.68
N GLU A 18 -5.53 -4.14 -11.90
CA GLU A 18 -4.91 -4.16 -10.57
C GLU A 18 -3.42 -3.81 -10.63
N ALA A 19 -2.71 -4.28 -11.66
CA ALA A 19 -1.31 -3.93 -11.89
C ALA A 19 -1.09 -2.42 -12.07
N THR A 20 -2.06 -1.72 -12.69
CA THR A 20 -2.02 -0.24 -12.81
C THR A 20 -2.20 0.41 -11.44
N ILE A 21 -3.15 -0.06 -10.64
CA ILE A 21 -3.38 0.45 -9.26
C ILE A 21 -2.13 0.27 -8.40
N LYS A 22 -1.45 -0.89 -8.48
CA LYS A 22 -0.20 -1.15 -7.74
C LYS A 22 0.97 -0.24 -8.16
N ARG A 23 0.98 0.29 -9.38
CA ARG A 23 2.03 1.22 -9.86
C ARG A 23 1.77 2.67 -9.50
N LEU A 24 0.53 3.09 -9.27
CA LEU A 24 0.21 4.49 -8.95
C LEU A 24 0.97 5.04 -7.72
N PRO A 25 1.12 4.31 -6.60
CA PRO A 25 1.91 4.79 -5.46
C PRO A 25 3.38 5.05 -5.81
N VAL A 26 3.94 4.30 -6.77
CA VAL A 26 5.32 4.50 -7.27
C VAL A 26 5.41 5.83 -8.00
N TYR A 27 4.46 6.11 -8.89
CA TYR A 27 4.40 7.39 -9.61
C TYR A 27 4.22 8.57 -8.65
N LEU A 28 3.30 8.45 -7.68
CA LEU A 28 3.07 9.49 -6.69
C LEU A 28 4.35 9.81 -5.91
N ARG A 29 5.06 8.79 -5.41
CA ARG A 29 6.32 9.00 -4.66
C ARG A 29 7.39 9.69 -5.50
N LEU A 30 7.51 9.33 -6.78
CA LEU A 30 8.47 9.97 -7.69
C LEU A 30 8.10 11.43 -7.95
N LEU A 31 6.81 11.71 -8.16
CA LEU A 31 6.33 13.09 -8.37
C LEU A 31 6.49 13.95 -7.13
N GLU A 32 6.27 13.39 -5.93
CA GLU A 32 6.51 14.09 -4.68
C GLU A 32 7.99 14.44 -4.52
N ARG A 33 8.90 13.50 -4.82
CA ARG A 33 10.34 13.80 -4.83
C ARG A 33 10.70 14.89 -5.84
N LEU A 34 10.17 14.81 -7.07
CA LEU A 34 10.40 15.84 -8.09
C LEU A 34 9.83 17.20 -7.67
N GLN A 35 8.73 17.22 -6.91
CA GLN A 35 8.16 18.44 -6.36
C GLN A 35 9.06 19.05 -5.28
N ASP A 36 9.66 18.22 -4.42
CA ASP A 36 10.65 18.68 -3.43
C ASP A 36 11.93 19.21 -4.09
N GLU A 37 12.25 18.72 -5.29
CA GLU A 37 13.32 19.20 -6.18
C GLU A 37 12.90 20.40 -7.05
N GLU A 38 11.72 20.99 -6.80
CA GLU A 38 11.15 22.15 -7.51
C GLU A 38 10.95 21.94 -9.04
N VAL A 39 10.90 20.69 -9.49
CA VAL A 39 10.62 20.36 -10.89
C VAL A 39 9.14 20.60 -11.20
N THR A 40 8.86 21.40 -12.23
CA THR A 40 7.49 21.79 -12.59
C THR A 40 6.84 20.88 -13.63
N ILE A 41 7.63 20.38 -14.58
CA ILE A 41 7.19 19.53 -15.69
C ILE A 41 8.08 18.31 -15.80
N VAL A 42 7.48 17.14 -16.02
CA VAL A 42 8.21 15.88 -16.25
C VAL A 42 7.68 15.14 -17.47
N SER A 43 8.55 14.54 -18.27
CA SER A 43 8.14 13.71 -19.41
C SER A 43 7.88 12.26 -19.00
N SER A 44 7.14 11.49 -19.81
CA SER A 44 6.99 10.05 -19.58
C SER A 44 8.30 9.27 -19.72
N ALA A 45 9.24 9.77 -20.54
CA ALA A 45 10.56 9.18 -20.69
C ALA A 45 11.42 9.37 -19.44
N GLU A 46 11.32 10.55 -18.81
CA GLU A 46 12.04 10.83 -17.56
C GLU A 46 11.45 10.05 -16.39
N LEU A 47 10.11 9.99 -16.27
CA LEU A 47 9.47 9.12 -15.29
C LEU A 47 9.86 7.65 -15.49
N ALA A 48 9.99 7.19 -16.75
CA ALA A 48 10.40 5.83 -17.05
C ALA A 48 11.83 5.53 -16.58
N ARG A 49 12.75 6.46 -16.82
CA ARG A 49 14.14 6.37 -16.36
C ARG A 49 14.23 6.28 -14.84
N LEU A 50 13.38 7.02 -14.12
CA LEU A 50 13.38 7.07 -12.66
C LEU A 50 12.66 5.89 -12.00
N SER A 51 11.65 5.32 -12.66
CA SER A 51 10.80 4.27 -12.09
C SER A 51 11.14 2.85 -12.56
N GLY A 52 11.91 2.71 -13.64
CA GLY A 52 12.12 1.43 -14.33
C GLY A 52 10.89 0.91 -15.08
N ILE A 53 9.86 1.73 -15.27
CA ILE A 53 8.62 1.35 -15.99
C ILE A 53 8.65 2.02 -17.36
N THR A 54 8.32 1.30 -18.43
CA THR A 54 8.40 1.89 -19.79
C THR A 54 7.52 3.12 -19.95
N SER A 55 7.97 4.05 -20.80
CA SER A 55 7.25 5.29 -21.07
C SER A 55 5.84 5.03 -21.65
N GLU A 56 5.69 3.97 -22.43
CA GLU A 56 4.43 3.49 -23.00
C GLU A 56 3.47 3.05 -21.89
N GLN A 57 3.97 2.28 -20.92
CA GLN A 57 3.17 1.78 -19.82
C GLN A 57 2.71 2.92 -18.89
N ILE A 58 3.58 3.89 -18.62
CA ILE A 58 3.22 5.09 -17.84
C ILE A 58 2.08 5.85 -18.54
N ARG A 59 2.20 6.11 -19.85
CA ARG A 59 1.14 6.79 -20.61
C ARG A 59 -0.18 6.00 -20.56
N LYS A 60 -0.11 4.67 -20.72
CA LYS A 60 -1.28 3.79 -20.66
C LYS A 60 -1.95 3.82 -19.29
N ASP A 61 -1.16 3.75 -18.22
CA ASP A 61 -1.66 3.76 -16.84
C ASP A 61 -2.36 5.07 -16.50
N LEU A 62 -1.74 6.20 -16.83
CA LEU A 62 -2.32 7.51 -16.59
C LEU A 62 -3.58 7.73 -17.43
N ALA A 63 -3.62 7.25 -18.68
CA ALA A 63 -4.79 7.41 -19.56
C ALA A 63 -6.10 6.84 -18.97
N TYR A 64 -6.04 5.80 -18.11
CA TYR A 64 -7.22 5.26 -17.43
C TYR A 64 -7.95 6.28 -16.54
N PHE A 65 -7.25 7.29 -16.06
CA PHE A 65 -7.79 8.28 -15.13
C PHE A 65 -8.06 9.64 -15.77
N GLY A 66 -7.94 9.72 -17.10
CA GLY A 66 -8.16 10.90 -17.93
C GLY A 66 -6.90 11.37 -18.65
N ALA A 67 -7.00 12.50 -19.35
CA ALA A 67 -5.82 13.14 -19.95
C ALA A 67 -4.98 13.79 -18.83
N PHE A 68 -3.72 13.40 -18.75
CA PHE A 68 -2.71 14.03 -17.91
C PHE A 68 -1.65 14.58 -18.85
N GLY A 69 -1.50 15.90 -18.88
CA GLY A 69 -0.51 16.57 -19.72
C GLY A 69 -0.95 16.86 -21.15
N THR A 70 -0.08 17.59 -21.85
CA THR A 70 -0.24 17.98 -23.26
C THR A 70 0.79 17.23 -24.09
N ARG A 71 0.37 16.67 -25.23
CA ARG A 71 1.28 15.96 -26.15
C ARG A 71 2.45 16.89 -26.53
N GLY A 72 3.68 16.45 -26.29
CA GLY A 72 4.89 17.24 -26.55
C GLY A 72 5.35 18.16 -25.41
N VAL A 73 4.57 18.30 -24.33
CA VAL A 73 4.93 19.16 -23.18
C VAL A 73 5.30 18.32 -21.95
N GLY A 74 4.57 17.23 -21.68
CA GLY A 74 4.75 16.42 -20.48
C GLY A 74 3.67 16.65 -19.43
N TYR A 75 3.95 16.26 -18.19
CA TYR A 75 3.03 16.32 -17.07
C TYR A 75 3.43 17.41 -16.07
N GLY A 76 2.48 18.23 -15.64
CA GLY A 76 2.68 19.11 -14.49
C GLY A 76 2.87 18.28 -13.23
N VAL A 77 4.02 18.42 -12.57
CA VAL A 77 4.41 17.56 -11.44
C VAL A 77 3.40 17.70 -10.29
N SER A 78 3.17 18.92 -9.80
CA SER A 78 2.26 19.16 -8.68
C SER A 78 0.79 18.84 -9.00
N SER A 79 0.34 19.09 -10.24
CA SER A 79 -1.04 18.81 -10.65
C SER A 79 -1.28 17.31 -10.82
N LEU A 80 -0.31 16.58 -11.39
CA LEU A 80 -0.36 15.12 -11.49
C LEU A 80 -0.27 14.47 -10.11
N ALA A 81 0.67 14.89 -9.25
CA ALA A 81 0.80 14.37 -7.88
C ALA A 81 -0.50 14.52 -7.09
N ARG A 82 -1.10 15.73 -7.10
CA ARG A 82 -2.38 16.00 -6.44
C ARG A 82 -3.50 15.10 -6.94
N ARG A 83 -3.58 14.89 -8.26
CA ARG A 83 -4.63 14.06 -8.85
C ARG A 83 -4.43 12.57 -8.56
N LEU A 84 -3.18 12.07 -8.58
CA LEU A 84 -2.87 10.71 -8.18
C LEU A 84 -3.17 10.46 -6.70
N ARG A 85 -2.84 11.43 -5.83
CA ARG A 85 -3.20 11.38 -4.40
C ARG A 85 -4.70 11.24 -4.20
N SER A 86 -5.49 12.02 -4.94
CA SER A 86 -6.95 11.94 -4.89
C SER A 86 -7.52 10.63 -5.44
N ILE A 87 -6.97 10.13 -6.55
CA ILE A 87 -7.33 8.80 -7.11
C ILE A 87 -7.07 7.68 -6.10
N LEU A 88 -5.94 7.76 -5.38
CA LEU A 88 -5.55 6.80 -4.36
C LEU A 88 -6.28 7.00 -3.02
N GLY A 89 -7.11 8.04 -2.88
CA GLY A 89 -7.80 8.36 -1.63
C GLY A 89 -6.87 8.82 -0.49
N LEU A 90 -5.68 9.29 -0.82
CA LEU A 90 -4.63 9.68 0.14
C LEU A 90 -4.69 11.17 0.52
N ASP A 91 -5.80 11.84 0.27
CA ASP A 91 -6.05 13.23 0.67
C ASP A 91 -6.24 13.38 2.18
N ARG A 92 -6.54 12.28 2.87
CA ARG A 92 -6.65 12.18 4.32
C ARG A 92 -5.77 11.05 4.85
N PRO A 93 -5.31 11.11 6.11
CA PRO A 93 -4.67 9.97 6.75
C PRO A 93 -5.61 8.76 6.77
N ILE A 94 -5.05 7.59 6.45
CA ILE A 94 -5.73 6.29 6.50
C ILE A 94 -5.13 5.51 7.66
N GLY A 95 -5.97 5.10 8.61
CA GLY A 95 -5.56 4.32 9.76
C GLY A 95 -5.40 2.83 9.44
N ALA A 96 -4.29 2.25 9.89
CA ALA A 96 -4.04 0.82 9.89
C ALA A 96 -3.80 0.30 11.31
N VAL A 97 -4.34 -0.86 11.65
CA VAL A 97 -3.95 -1.60 12.86
C VAL A 97 -2.86 -2.62 12.53
N LEU A 98 -1.95 -2.90 13.45
CA LEU A 98 -0.96 -3.96 13.30
C LEU A 98 -1.22 -5.06 14.32
N VAL A 99 -1.33 -6.30 13.86
CA VAL A 99 -1.50 -7.47 14.75
C VAL A 99 -0.27 -8.36 14.66
N GLY A 100 0.37 -8.57 15.81
CA GLY A 100 1.62 -9.32 15.97
C GLY A 100 2.83 -8.40 16.17
N ALA A 101 3.18 -8.09 17.41
CA ALA A 101 4.34 -7.29 17.80
C ALA A 101 5.62 -8.15 17.93
N GLY A 102 5.82 -9.12 17.02
CA GLY A 102 7.09 -9.83 16.87
C GLY A 102 8.15 -8.98 16.18
N HIS A 103 9.32 -9.56 15.88
CA HIS A 103 10.42 -8.84 15.20
C HIS A 103 9.96 -8.10 13.94
N LEU A 104 9.23 -8.80 13.05
CA LEU A 104 8.74 -8.21 11.80
C LEU A 104 7.70 -7.11 12.04
N GLY A 105 6.70 -7.36 12.89
CA GLY A 105 5.66 -6.38 13.18
C GLY A 105 6.22 -5.10 13.82
N THR A 106 7.15 -5.24 14.76
CA THR A 106 7.86 -4.11 15.37
C THR A 106 8.67 -3.33 14.33
N ALA A 107 9.38 -4.01 13.43
CA ALA A 107 10.12 -3.34 12.35
C ALA A 107 9.19 -2.58 11.40
N LEU A 108 8.05 -3.18 11.02
CA LEU A 108 7.03 -2.55 10.17
C LEU A 108 6.42 -1.32 10.84
N ALA A 109 6.09 -1.41 12.13
CA ALA A 109 5.57 -0.29 12.91
C ALA A 109 6.58 0.88 12.95
N ARG A 110 7.84 0.62 13.31
CA ARG A 110 8.89 1.66 13.35
C ARG A 110 9.10 2.33 12.00
N TYR A 111 9.19 1.53 10.94
CA TYR A 111 9.34 2.05 9.57
C TYR A 111 8.14 2.91 9.14
N ASN A 112 6.91 2.46 9.44
CA ASN A 112 5.72 3.21 9.09
C ASN A 112 5.57 4.51 9.88
N ARG A 113 5.94 4.52 11.18
CA ARG A 113 5.82 5.71 12.04
C ARG A 113 6.87 6.78 11.73
N THR A 114 8.09 6.38 11.41
CA THR A 114 9.20 7.32 11.10
C THR A 114 9.00 8.08 9.81
N ARG A 115 8.28 7.49 8.84
CA ARG A 115 7.98 8.11 7.56
C ARG A 115 6.54 8.60 7.61
N ARG A 116 6.29 9.91 7.44
CA ARG A 116 4.94 10.51 7.47
C ARG A 116 4.09 10.09 6.27
N HIS A 117 3.76 8.81 6.20
CA HIS A 117 2.96 8.21 5.14
C HIS A 117 1.49 8.57 5.31
N SER A 118 0.76 8.58 4.19
CA SER A 118 -0.69 8.77 4.18
C SER A 118 -1.44 7.57 4.76
N VAL A 119 -0.79 6.41 4.88
CA VAL A 119 -1.27 5.27 5.67
C VAL A 119 -0.43 5.18 6.93
N GLN A 120 -1.06 5.25 8.10
CA GLN A 120 -0.39 5.26 9.40
C GLN A 120 -0.86 4.09 10.26
N VAL A 121 0.08 3.40 10.89
CA VAL A 121 -0.22 2.48 11.99
C VAL A 121 -0.70 3.31 13.16
N VAL A 122 -1.93 3.07 13.60
CA VAL A 122 -2.60 3.81 14.69
C VAL A 122 -2.70 3.00 15.98
N ALA A 123 -2.57 1.67 15.90
CA ALA A 123 -2.57 0.77 17.04
C ALA A 123 -1.81 -0.52 16.71
N ILE A 124 -1.23 -1.13 17.74
CA ILE A 124 -0.47 -2.37 17.65
C ILE A 124 -1.03 -3.34 18.70
N PHE A 125 -1.24 -4.60 18.32
CA PHE A 125 -1.81 -5.63 19.18
C PHE A 125 -0.91 -6.87 19.24
N ASP A 126 -0.84 -7.50 20.40
CA ASP A 126 -0.27 -8.84 20.56
C ASP A 126 -1.03 -9.60 21.66
N LYS A 127 -0.99 -10.94 21.61
CA LYS A 127 -1.58 -11.80 22.64
C LYS A 127 -0.61 -12.09 23.79
N ASP A 128 0.68 -11.90 23.55
CA ASP A 128 1.73 -12.20 24.51
C ASP A 128 1.74 -11.15 25.63
N PRO A 129 1.39 -11.51 26.88
CA PRO A 129 1.36 -10.56 28.00
C PRO A 129 2.72 -9.91 28.28
N GLN A 130 3.82 -10.52 27.86
CA GLN A 130 5.14 -9.92 28.00
C GLN A 130 5.35 -8.74 27.07
N LYS A 131 4.66 -8.71 25.92
CA LYS A 131 4.75 -7.63 24.93
C LYS A 131 3.70 -6.55 25.15
N VAL A 132 2.51 -6.93 25.64
CA VAL A 132 1.46 -5.96 25.98
C VAL A 132 2.02 -4.93 26.96
N GLY A 133 1.75 -3.65 26.71
CA GLY A 133 2.29 -2.53 27.48
C GLY A 133 3.69 -2.06 27.05
N GLN A 134 4.39 -2.78 26.18
CA GLN A 134 5.68 -2.31 25.66
C GLN A 134 5.49 -1.16 24.66
N PRO A 135 6.36 -0.13 24.70
CA PRO A 135 6.32 0.95 23.73
C PRO A 135 7.00 0.56 22.41
N ILE A 136 6.40 1.01 21.30
CA ILE A 136 6.99 0.98 19.95
C ILE A 136 6.79 2.37 19.34
N GLU A 137 7.87 3.15 19.27
CA GLU A 137 7.82 4.58 18.97
C GLU A 137 6.87 5.31 19.93
N ASP A 138 5.84 5.97 19.42
CA ASP A 138 4.83 6.70 20.19
C ASP A 138 3.53 5.87 20.43
N LEU A 139 3.55 4.58 20.11
CA LEU A 139 2.44 3.66 20.36
C LEU A 139 2.79 2.67 21.47
N VAL A 140 1.77 2.17 22.16
CA VAL A 140 1.90 1.09 23.15
C VAL A 140 1.18 -0.14 22.62
N VAL A 141 1.80 -1.32 22.76
CA VAL A 141 1.19 -2.59 22.37
C VAL A 141 -0.03 -2.85 23.26
N GLN A 142 -1.20 -2.94 22.64
CA GLN A 142 -2.48 -3.20 23.29
C GLN A 142 -2.76 -4.71 23.38
N PRO A 143 -3.51 -5.15 24.40
CA PRO A 143 -4.02 -6.51 24.47
C PRO A 143 -5.04 -6.75 23.34
N LEU A 144 -5.13 -7.98 22.84
CA LEU A 144 -6.02 -8.32 21.71
C LEU A 144 -7.50 -8.13 22.03
N GLU A 145 -7.88 -8.12 23.30
CA GLU A 145 -9.24 -7.91 23.77
C GLU A 145 -9.77 -6.51 23.41
N GLU A 146 -8.89 -5.52 23.26
CA GLU A 146 -9.24 -4.13 22.92
C GLU A 146 -9.36 -3.88 21.40
N LEU A 147 -9.16 -4.91 20.57
CA LEU A 147 -9.06 -4.79 19.11
C LEU A 147 -10.27 -4.09 18.47
N GLU A 148 -11.48 -4.60 18.72
CA GLU A 148 -12.71 -4.08 18.13
C GLU A 148 -13.00 -2.64 18.59
N GLU A 149 -12.84 -2.37 19.89
CA GLU A 149 -13.05 -1.04 20.45
C GLU A 149 -12.09 -0.02 19.82
N THR A 150 -10.81 -0.38 19.73
CA THR A 150 -9.81 0.50 19.13
C THR A 150 -10.05 0.71 17.64
N ILE A 151 -10.41 -0.31 16.86
CA ILE A 151 -10.74 -0.14 15.45
C ILE A 151 -11.91 0.83 15.27
N ALA A 152 -12.98 0.68 16.07
CA ALA A 152 -14.13 1.58 16.04
C ALA A 152 -13.75 3.02 16.43
N ARG A 153 -12.95 3.19 17.48
CA ARG A 153 -12.48 4.50 17.98
C ARG A 153 -11.57 5.21 16.99
N THR A 154 -10.64 4.50 16.34
CA THR A 154 -9.67 5.11 15.41
C THR A 154 -10.20 5.22 13.98
N GLY A 155 -11.28 4.52 13.64
CA GLY A 155 -11.78 4.43 12.27
C GLY A 155 -10.78 3.75 11.32
N ALA A 156 -9.97 2.81 11.83
CA ALA A 156 -8.99 2.12 11.01
C ALA A 156 -9.72 1.20 10.02
N CYS A 157 -9.37 1.27 8.74
CA CYS A 157 -9.96 0.42 7.69
C CYS A 157 -8.95 -0.56 7.09
N LEU A 158 -7.67 -0.47 7.48
CA LEU A 158 -6.60 -1.36 7.05
C LEU A 158 -6.02 -2.14 8.23
N ALA A 159 -5.48 -3.32 7.96
CA ALA A 159 -4.72 -4.10 8.92
C ALA A 159 -3.41 -4.64 8.33
N ILE A 160 -2.37 -4.70 9.15
CA ILE A 160 -1.14 -5.44 8.89
C ILE A 160 -1.17 -6.67 9.78
N LEU A 161 -1.09 -7.85 9.17
CA LEU A 161 -1.14 -9.13 9.87
C LEU A 161 0.24 -9.79 9.84
N ALA A 162 0.91 -9.84 10.99
CA ALA A 162 2.26 -10.38 11.16
C ALA A 162 2.30 -11.43 12.29
N VAL A 163 1.33 -12.35 12.26
CA VAL A 163 1.18 -13.43 13.26
C VAL A 163 1.63 -14.78 12.70
N PRO A 164 1.87 -15.81 13.55
CA PRO A 164 2.07 -17.18 13.06
C PRO A 164 0.90 -17.68 12.22
N GLY A 165 1.18 -18.54 11.23
CA GLY A 165 0.17 -19.04 10.29
C GLY A 165 -1.05 -19.69 10.95
N SER A 166 -0.87 -20.35 12.09
CA SER A 166 -1.94 -20.98 12.86
C SER A 166 -2.99 -20.00 13.41
N ALA A 167 -2.62 -18.74 13.63
CA ALA A 167 -3.51 -17.70 14.16
C ALA A 167 -4.08 -16.77 13.08
N ALA A 168 -3.51 -16.80 11.88
CA ALA A 168 -3.74 -15.77 10.87
C ALA A 168 -5.19 -15.75 10.34
N GLN A 169 -5.77 -16.92 10.06
CA GLN A 169 -7.12 -17.02 9.50
C GLN A 169 -8.20 -16.54 10.48
N GLU A 170 -8.09 -16.92 11.75
CA GLU A 170 -9.01 -16.49 12.80
C GLU A 170 -8.91 -14.97 13.01
N MET A 171 -7.69 -14.44 13.07
CA MET A 171 -7.47 -13.01 13.21
C MET A 171 -8.01 -12.23 12.02
N ALA A 172 -7.81 -12.72 10.79
CA ALA A 172 -8.38 -12.10 9.59
C ALA A 172 -9.91 -12.01 9.67
N GLN A 173 -10.59 -13.09 10.09
CA GLN A 173 -12.05 -13.06 10.25
C GLN A 173 -12.51 -12.09 11.35
N ARG A 174 -11.75 -11.96 12.44
CA ARG A 174 -12.01 -10.99 13.51
C ARG A 174 -11.86 -9.55 13.00
N LEU A 175 -10.78 -9.25 12.29
CA LEU A 175 -10.53 -7.95 11.65
C LEU A 175 -11.64 -7.58 10.66
N VAL A 176 -12.05 -8.52 9.80
CA VAL A 176 -13.15 -8.31 8.84
C VAL A 176 -14.46 -7.98 9.57
N ARG A 177 -14.80 -8.71 10.64
CA ARG A 177 -16.00 -8.43 11.45
C ARG A 177 -15.94 -7.07 12.14
N ALA A 178 -14.74 -6.60 12.48
CA ALA A 178 -14.51 -5.28 13.07
C ALA A 178 -14.56 -4.13 12.04
N GLY A 179 -14.76 -4.42 10.75
CA GLY A 179 -14.88 -3.41 9.69
C GLY A 179 -13.61 -3.14 8.90
N ILE A 180 -12.56 -3.97 9.02
CA ILE A 180 -11.37 -3.86 8.18
C ILE A 180 -11.69 -4.25 6.74
N GLU A 181 -11.34 -3.36 5.81
CA GLU A 181 -11.60 -3.49 4.37
C GLU A 181 -10.37 -4.01 3.60
N GLY A 182 -9.16 -3.83 4.16
CA GLY A 182 -7.92 -4.24 3.53
C GLY A 182 -6.93 -4.87 4.52
N ILE A 183 -6.33 -6.00 4.15
CA ILE A 183 -5.33 -6.71 4.96
C ILE A 183 -4.03 -6.87 4.18
N LEU A 184 -2.94 -6.34 4.71
CA LEU A 184 -1.58 -6.65 4.29
C LEU A 184 -1.08 -7.84 5.11
N ASN A 185 -1.04 -9.03 4.49
CA ASN A 185 -0.74 -10.28 5.18
C ASN A 185 0.72 -10.70 5.00
N PHE A 186 1.46 -10.75 6.10
CA PHE A 186 2.81 -11.31 6.19
C PHE A 186 2.84 -12.72 6.78
N SER A 187 1.69 -13.24 7.23
CA SER A 187 1.61 -14.62 7.73
C SER A 187 1.78 -15.62 6.57
N PRO A 188 2.44 -16.78 6.80
CA PRO A 188 2.79 -17.75 5.76
C PRO A 188 1.59 -18.64 5.36
N VAL A 189 0.41 -18.05 5.24
CA VAL A 189 -0.83 -18.74 4.84
C VAL A 189 -1.69 -17.79 4.01
N GLN A 190 -2.36 -18.32 2.99
CA GLN A 190 -3.37 -17.56 2.25
C GLN A 190 -4.65 -17.41 3.10
N LEU A 191 -5.13 -16.17 3.20
CA LEU A 191 -6.34 -15.86 3.96
C LEU A 191 -7.59 -16.04 3.10
N LYS A 192 -8.61 -16.66 3.66
CA LYS A 192 -9.96 -16.70 3.10
C LYS A 192 -10.78 -15.58 3.73
N VAL A 193 -11.15 -14.58 2.94
CA VAL A 193 -11.98 -13.44 3.36
C VAL A 193 -13.21 -13.30 2.44
N PRO A 194 -14.30 -12.67 2.91
CA PRO A 194 -15.47 -12.39 2.09
C PRO A 194 -15.16 -11.49 0.89
N THR A 195 -16.00 -11.57 -0.14
CA THR A 195 -15.94 -10.67 -1.29
C THR A 195 -16.08 -9.21 -0.83
N GLY A 196 -15.16 -8.36 -1.27
CA GLY A 196 -15.12 -6.93 -0.90
C GLY A 196 -13.91 -6.56 -0.04
N VAL A 197 -13.39 -7.51 0.76
CA VAL A 197 -12.16 -7.31 1.53
C VAL A 197 -10.96 -7.61 0.64
N GLN A 198 -10.02 -6.67 0.55
CA GLN A 198 -8.79 -6.86 -0.22
C GLN A 198 -7.70 -7.48 0.66
N VAL A 199 -7.03 -8.51 0.16
CA VAL A 199 -5.86 -9.11 0.84
C VAL A 199 -4.66 -9.01 -0.07
N HIS A 200 -3.61 -8.36 0.41
CA HIS A 200 -2.31 -8.37 -0.24
C HIS A 200 -1.37 -9.29 0.54
N GLN A 201 -1.03 -10.43 -0.06
CA GLN A 201 -0.04 -11.36 0.48
C GLN A 201 1.36 -10.81 0.23
N ILE A 202 2.20 -10.79 1.27
CA ILE A 202 3.63 -10.50 1.18
C ILE A 202 4.40 -11.71 1.69
N ASP A 203 5.20 -12.32 0.82
CA ASP A 203 6.08 -13.43 1.16
C ASP A 203 7.51 -13.08 0.71
N LEU A 204 8.31 -12.60 1.66
CA LEU A 204 9.68 -12.18 1.38
C LEU A 204 10.57 -13.36 0.93
N SER A 205 10.25 -14.59 1.32
CA SER A 205 11.00 -15.78 0.90
C SER A 205 10.79 -16.07 -0.58
N LEU A 206 9.54 -16.02 -1.05
CA LEU A 206 9.22 -16.20 -2.48
C LEU A 206 9.87 -15.11 -3.36
N GLU A 207 9.95 -13.88 -2.87
CA GLU A 207 10.64 -12.79 -3.56
C GLU A 207 12.16 -13.08 -3.68
N LEU A 208 12.80 -13.57 -2.61
CA LEU A 208 14.22 -13.95 -2.62
C LEU A 208 14.50 -15.15 -3.54
N GLU A 209 13.63 -16.17 -3.51
CA GLU A 209 13.73 -17.32 -4.41
C GLU A 209 13.60 -16.91 -5.88
N SER A 210 12.68 -15.97 -6.16
CA SER A 210 12.52 -15.40 -7.51
C SER A 210 13.77 -14.62 -7.94
N LEU A 211 14.42 -13.89 -7.04
CA LEU A 211 15.70 -13.23 -7.33
C LEU A 211 16.84 -14.22 -7.56
N ALA A 212 16.86 -15.35 -6.85
CA ALA A 212 17.88 -16.39 -6.99
C ALA A 212 17.91 -16.98 -8.41
N TYR A 213 16.75 -17.10 -9.07
CA TYR A 213 16.66 -17.52 -10.47
C TYR A 213 17.53 -16.65 -11.40
N TYR A 214 17.43 -15.33 -11.30
CA TYR A 214 18.21 -14.41 -12.13
C TYR A 214 19.70 -14.41 -11.76
N ALA A 215 20.03 -14.59 -10.47
CA ALA A 215 21.40 -14.74 -10.03
C ALA A 215 22.06 -16.02 -10.60
N GLY A 216 21.29 -17.09 -10.78
CA GLY A 216 21.75 -18.34 -11.40
C GLY A 216 22.00 -18.22 -12.91
N GLN A 217 21.15 -17.49 -13.63
CA GLN A 217 21.30 -17.30 -15.08
C GLN A 217 22.55 -16.48 -15.47
N GLY A 218 22.95 -15.52 -14.63
CA GLY A 218 24.20 -14.78 -14.83
C GLY A 218 25.46 -15.63 -14.75
N ARG A 219 25.40 -16.82 -14.12
CA ARG A 219 26.53 -17.76 -14.05
C ARG A 219 26.64 -18.66 -15.27
N HIS A 220 25.51 -19.11 -15.84
CA HIS A 220 25.52 -19.97 -17.02
C HIS A 220 25.93 -19.25 -18.32
N HIS A 221 25.68 -17.96 -18.45
CA HIS A 221 26.15 -17.19 -19.63
C HIS A 221 27.63 -16.78 -19.57
N ALA A 222 28.30 -16.91 -18.42
CA ALA A 222 29.72 -16.59 -18.28
C ALA A 222 30.66 -17.78 -18.58
N GLU A 223 30.12 -18.99 -18.68
CA GLU A 223 30.91 -20.21 -18.97
C GLU A 223 30.88 -20.62 -20.46
N GLU A 224 30.09 -19.93 -21.30
CA GLU A 224 29.97 -20.16 -22.75
C GLU A 224 30.54 -19.02 -23.62
N GLY A 225 31.28 -18.07 -23.03
CA GLY A 225 31.86 -16.90 -23.70
C GLY A 225 33.37 -16.95 -23.87
#